data_AF-A0A6V7SIW3-F1
#
_entry.id   AF-A0A6V7SIW3-F1
#
_cell.length_a   1.000
_cell.length_b   1.000
_cell.length_c   1.000
_cell.angle_alpha   90.00
_cell.angle_beta   90.00
_cell.angle_gamma   90.00
#
_symmetry.space_group_name_H-M   'P 1'
#
loop_
_entity.id
_entity.type
_entity.pdbx_description
1 polymer ?
#
loop_
_entity_poly.entity_id
_entity_poly.type
_entity_poly.pdbx_seq_one_letter_code
_entity_poly.pdbx_strand_id
1 'polypeptide(L)'
;MSLFQPIELIRKKKTIVQDYKDYLFNFKIVKKENLNSPIKSVSIWREYAAIGCNDTVSLYDIKGEWLHKKYSCKENVSFLKFRDDKMLGVGMENGNIELIGIFFFDRIKNLKGHKSSINDICFSSNFQKLYSCSRDFTIKIWNILEGKCENTLDYHIDSVTSMCMYKGNEDNYLISSSYDGYIYFYNLDKIENTNKLELKSPIEYIYIYINEYICVAIKNVIKIYSLESMEFIKDIIITTKTIYFLNSFNKYIVAASIDASIYFIDPQLKHPEKTKVVSIFSTHQASKCVSIYENTICLAENGGIWSIYAYCEGEKKTIKNKRKHSIINLEEEKHRFTNKNINRYIRTFKYNDALIETINYESGSILSLIDYLSKQNMLVAACSTFCEDRVLKILKFFKNKFVLDILMFEFFFSFLSANKWIETSKNKQILNLFKELQFAFSRMIRISNYYKNLKEITDDLKNK
;
A
#
# COMPACT_ATOMS: atom_id res chain seq x y z
N MET A 1 -15.38 -46.04 3.54
CA MET A 1 -15.72 -44.89 2.67
C MET A 1 -14.97 -43.68 3.19
N SER A 2 -13.80 -43.37 2.63
CA SER A 2 -13.05 -42.17 3.02
C SER A 2 -13.84 -40.93 2.60
N LEU A 3 -14.23 -40.14 3.59
CA LEU A 3 -14.95 -38.87 3.42
C LEU A 3 -13.95 -37.81 2.96
N PHE A 4 -13.63 -37.80 1.66
CA PHE A 4 -12.98 -36.64 1.06
C PHE A 4 -13.96 -35.47 1.09
N GLN A 5 -13.54 -34.36 1.70
CA GLN A 5 -14.29 -33.10 1.58
C GLN A 5 -14.32 -32.67 0.10
N PRO A 6 -15.45 -32.08 -0.35
CA PRO A 6 -15.58 -31.59 -1.71
C PRO A 6 -14.48 -30.55 -1.99
N ILE A 7 -13.87 -30.72 -3.15
CA ILE A 7 -12.78 -29.90 -3.68
C ILE A 7 -13.35 -28.57 -4.10
N GLU A 8 -12.68 -27.47 -3.80
CA GLU A 8 -12.93 -26.15 -4.39
C GLU A 8 -11.75 -25.77 -5.29
N LEU A 9 -11.95 -25.82 -6.62
CA LEU A 9 -10.95 -25.40 -7.60
C LEU A 9 -11.18 -23.93 -7.89
N ILE A 10 -10.39 -23.07 -7.25
CA ILE A 10 -10.32 -21.65 -7.53
C ILE A 10 -9.68 -21.44 -8.90
N ARG A 11 -10.45 -20.93 -9.87
CA ARG A 11 -9.92 -20.42 -11.13
C ARG A 11 -9.19 -19.12 -10.82
N LYS A 12 -7.87 -19.17 -10.58
CA LYS A 12 -7.04 -17.97 -10.77
C LYS A 12 -7.05 -17.71 -12.27
N LYS A 13 -8.01 -16.90 -12.73
CA LYS A 13 -7.82 -16.19 -13.99
C LYS A 13 -6.40 -15.62 -13.93
N LYS A 14 -5.64 -15.75 -15.02
CA LYS A 14 -4.50 -14.86 -15.25
C LYS A 14 -5.12 -13.49 -15.52
N THR A 15 -5.62 -12.88 -14.47
CA THR A 15 -6.03 -11.51 -14.37
C THR A 15 -4.79 -10.80 -13.86
N ILE A 16 -3.98 -10.28 -14.78
CA ILE A 16 -3.27 -9.02 -14.50
C ILE A 16 -4.28 -7.85 -14.51
N VAL A 17 -5.56 -8.11 -14.78
CA VAL A 17 -6.64 -7.18 -14.44
C VAL A 17 -7.13 -7.53 -13.05
N GLN A 18 -6.60 -6.81 -12.07
CA GLN A 18 -7.12 -6.68 -10.72
C GLN A 18 -8.59 -7.08 -10.56
N ASP A 19 -8.88 -7.91 -9.56
CA ASP A 19 -10.20 -7.96 -8.95
C ASP A 19 -10.47 -6.61 -8.23
N TYR A 20 -10.64 -5.53 -9.00
CA TYR A 20 -11.22 -4.25 -8.59
C TYR A 20 -12.74 -4.22 -8.85
N LYS A 21 -13.44 -5.36 -8.74
CA LYS A 21 -14.91 -5.35 -8.83
C LYS A 21 -15.61 -5.19 -7.48
N ASP A 22 -14.92 -5.44 -6.37
CA ASP A 22 -15.48 -5.31 -5.02
C ASP A 22 -14.88 -4.15 -4.21
N TYR A 23 -13.88 -3.48 -4.77
CA TYR A 23 -13.29 -2.31 -4.13
C TYR A 23 -14.09 -1.06 -4.50
N LEU A 24 -14.59 -0.36 -3.47
CA LEU A 24 -15.52 0.75 -3.63
C LEU A 24 -14.91 1.94 -4.39
N PHE A 25 -13.58 2.04 -4.36
CA PHE A 25 -12.84 3.12 -4.97
C PHE A 25 -11.95 2.63 -6.10
N ASN A 26 -12.05 3.30 -7.25
CA ASN A 26 -11.20 3.06 -8.41
C ASN A 26 -10.39 4.33 -8.69
N PHE A 27 -9.07 4.20 -8.55
CA PHE A 27 -8.11 5.26 -8.80
C PHE A 27 -7.39 5.00 -10.12
N LYS A 28 -7.48 5.94 -11.06
CA LYS A 28 -6.73 5.85 -12.32
C LYS A 28 -5.41 6.59 -12.19
N ILE A 29 -4.35 6.01 -12.76
CA ILE A 29 -3.07 6.69 -12.91
C ILE A 29 -3.28 7.84 -13.89
N VAL A 30 -3.07 9.07 -13.41
CA VAL A 30 -3.04 10.26 -14.25
C VAL A 30 -1.64 10.42 -14.83
N LYS A 31 -0.63 10.30 -13.96
CA LYS A 31 0.78 10.44 -14.33
C LYS A 31 1.64 9.51 -13.50
N LYS A 32 2.69 8.97 -14.12
CA LYS A 32 3.77 8.24 -13.46
C LYS A 32 5.09 8.62 -14.13
N GLU A 33 6.02 9.18 -13.37
CA GLU A 33 7.32 9.61 -13.86
C GLU A 33 8.43 9.20 -12.89
N ASN A 34 9.63 8.98 -13.44
CA ASN A 34 10.81 8.66 -12.66
C ASN A 34 11.80 9.83 -12.77
N LEU A 35 12.15 10.41 -11.63
CA LEU A 35 13.10 11.53 -11.55
C LEU A 35 14.55 11.05 -11.36
N ASN A 36 14.80 9.74 -11.26
CA ASN A 36 16.12 9.13 -10.99
C ASN A 36 16.83 9.69 -9.74
N SER A 37 16.09 10.42 -8.90
CA SER A 37 16.57 11.03 -7.66
C SER A 37 15.63 10.63 -6.53
N PRO A 38 16.13 10.40 -5.31
CA PRO A 38 15.29 9.98 -4.21
C PRO A 38 14.32 11.11 -3.82
N ILE A 39 13.03 10.85 -3.98
CA ILE A 39 11.99 11.75 -3.51
C ILE A 39 11.94 11.66 -1.99
N LYS A 40 11.86 12.81 -1.34
CA LYS A 40 11.86 12.93 0.12
C LYS A 40 10.45 13.16 0.65
N SER A 41 9.71 14.06 0.01
CA SER A 41 8.35 14.40 0.38
C SER A 41 7.54 14.82 -0.84
N VAL A 42 6.22 14.65 -0.75
CA VAL A 42 5.26 15.05 -1.77
C VAL A 42 4.07 15.68 -1.08
N SER A 43 3.53 16.74 -1.68
CA SER A 43 2.35 17.44 -1.19
C SER A 43 1.40 17.69 -2.36
N ILE A 44 0.09 17.54 -2.15
CA ILE A 44 -0.94 17.99 -3.10
C ILE A 44 -1.86 18.99 -2.40
N TRP A 45 -2.26 20.02 -3.14
CA TRP A 45 -3.32 20.93 -2.76
C TRP A 45 -4.04 21.48 -3.98
N ARG A 46 -5.35 21.22 -4.07
CA ARG A 46 -6.18 21.61 -5.22
C ARG A 46 -5.45 21.23 -6.51
N GLU A 47 -5.17 22.21 -7.36
CA GLU A 47 -4.57 22.14 -8.69
C GLU A 47 -3.06 21.86 -8.69
N TYR A 48 -2.40 21.85 -7.54
CA TYR A 48 -0.95 21.76 -7.47
C TYR A 48 -0.46 20.48 -6.79
N ALA A 49 0.60 19.91 -7.36
CA ALA A 49 1.42 18.87 -6.74
C ALA A 49 2.86 19.37 -6.62
N ALA A 50 3.40 19.37 -5.40
CA ALA A 50 4.78 19.71 -5.11
C ALA A 50 5.58 18.46 -4.77
N ILE A 51 6.75 18.32 -5.40
CA ILE A 51 7.61 17.15 -5.26
C ILE A 51 8.99 17.61 -4.80
N GLY A 52 9.43 17.10 -3.65
CA GLY A 52 10.72 17.40 -3.05
C GLY A 52 11.72 16.29 -3.34
N CYS A 53 12.74 16.59 -4.14
CA CYS A 53 13.82 15.70 -4.53
C CYS A 53 15.15 16.28 -4.03
N ASN A 54 15.75 15.66 -3.01
CA ASN A 54 16.94 16.17 -2.32
C ASN A 54 16.79 17.65 -1.99
N ASP A 55 17.63 18.51 -2.57
CA ASP A 55 17.70 19.95 -2.41
C ASP A 55 16.76 20.73 -3.34
N THR A 56 15.89 20.06 -4.10
CA THR A 56 15.02 20.72 -5.08
C THR A 56 13.55 20.45 -4.82
N VAL A 57 12.73 21.47 -5.04
CA VAL A 57 11.27 21.35 -5.06
C VAL A 57 10.78 21.69 -6.47
N SER A 58 9.96 20.81 -7.04
CA SER A 58 9.38 21.00 -8.37
C SER A 58 7.86 21.04 -8.26
N LEU A 59 7.22 21.90 -9.05
CA LEU A 59 5.77 22.07 -9.07
C LEU A 59 5.16 21.51 -10.36
N TYR A 60 4.07 20.76 -10.19
CA TYR A 60 3.28 20.13 -11.24
C TYR A 60 1.80 20.48 -11.05
N ASP A 61 1.02 20.40 -12.14
CA ASP A 61 -0.45 20.39 -12.08
C ASP A 61 -0.95 19.01 -11.60
N ILE A 62 -2.21 18.88 -11.15
CA ILE A 62 -2.87 17.59 -10.84
C ILE A 62 -2.77 16.62 -12.02
N LYS A 63 -2.77 17.12 -13.26
CA LYS A 63 -2.58 16.31 -14.46
C LYS A 63 -1.18 15.70 -14.56
N GLY A 64 -0.27 16.11 -13.68
CA GLY A 64 1.13 15.71 -13.67
C GLY A 64 1.96 16.39 -14.76
N GLU A 65 1.48 17.52 -15.29
CA GLU A 65 2.24 18.34 -16.23
C GLU A 65 3.18 19.28 -15.46
N TRP A 66 4.42 19.41 -15.95
CA TRP A 66 5.43 20.25 -15.31
C TRP A 66 5.14 21.74 -15.55
N LEU A 67 5.01 22.52 -14.47
CA LEU A 67 4.66 23.94 -14.53
C LEU A 67 5.87 24.87 -14.74
N HIS A 68 7.02 24.32 -15.15
CA HIS A 68 8.29 25.05 -15.31
C HIS A 68 8.78 25.78 -14.04
N LYS A 69 8.28 25.36 -12.88
CA LYS A 69 8.60 25.94 -11.57
C LYS A 69 9.46 24.97 -10.77
N LYS A 70 10.70 25.37 -10.53
CA LYS A 70 11.68 24.62 -9.74
C LYS A 70 12.40 25.57 -8.81
N TYR A 71 12.51 25.19 -7.55
CA TYR A 71 13.18 25.95 -6.50
C TYR A 71 14.32 25.10 -5.94
N SER A 72 15.49 25.69 -5.79
CA SER A 72 16.67 25.05 -5.20
C SER A 72 16.81 25.51 -3.75
N CYS A 73 16.56 24.60 -2.83
CA CYS A 73 16.81 24.78 -1.41
C CYS A 73 18.32 24.77 -1.15
N LYS A 74 18.74 25.33 -0.01
CA LYS A 74 20.14 25.26 0.44
C LYS A 74 20.55 23.90 0.97
N GLU A 75 19.57 23.04 1.23
CA GLU A 75 19.76 21.75 1.83
C GLU A 75 18.62 20.80 1.46
N ASN A 76 18.74 19.54 1.84
CA ASN A 76 17.77 18.52 1.53
C ASN A 76 16.41 18.81 2.18
N VAL A 77 15.38 18.69 1.37
CA VAL A 77 13.98 18.72 1.77
C VAL A 77 13.68 17.47 2.60
N SER A 78 13.07 17.65 3.76
CA SER A 78 12.53 16.59 4.60
C SER A 78 11.02 16.47 4.45
N PHE A 79 10.30 17.59 4.38
CA PHE A 79 8.83 17.62 4.38
C PHE A 79 8.26 18.76 3.54
N LEU A 80 7.11 18.53 2.89
CA LEU A 80 6.39 19.52 2.10
C LEU A 80 4.92 19.61 2.52
N LYS A 81 4.46 20.84 2.78
CA LYS A 81 3.06 21.10 3.11
C LYS A 81 2.55 22.35 2.42
N PHE A 82 1.51 22.23 1.62
CA PHE A 82 0.75 23.38 1.15
C PHE A 82 -0.05 23.99 2.29
N ARG A 83 -0.01 25.32 2.39
CA ARG A 83 -0.97 26.08 3.20
C ARG A 83 -2.25 26.28 2.43
N ASP A 84 -2.08 26.76 1.20
CA ASP A 84 -3.11 27.17 0.26
C ASP A 84 -2.53 27.19 -1.17
N ASP A 85 -3.29 27.72 -2.12
CA ASP A 85 -2.88 27.94 -3.51
C ASP A 85 -1.83 29.06 -3.67
N LYS A 86 -1.46 29.74 -2.58
CA LYS A 86 -0.48 30.83 -2.57
C LYS A 86 0.85 30.46 -1.94
N MET A 87 0.87 29.55 -0.96
CA MET A 87 2.09 29.29 -0.19
C MET A 87 2.34 27.80 0.08
N LEU A 88 3.62 27.42 -0.04
CA LEU A 88 4.16 26.10 0.27
C LEU A 88 5.19 26.23 1.39
N GLY A 89 5.03 25.42 2.44
CA GLY A 89 6.03 25.23 3.48
C GLY A 89 6.97 24.08 3.12
N VAL A 90 8.27 24.35 3.13
CA VAL A 90 9.34 23.39 2.86
C VAL A 90 10.18 23.22 4.10
N GLY A 91 10.09 22.04 4.72
CA GLY A 91 10.97 21.66 5.82
C GLY A 91 12.25 21.01 5.29
N MET A 92 13.38 21.31 5.94
CA MET A 92 14.71 20.78 5.61
C MET A 92 15.26 19.83 6.68
N GLU A 93 16.26 19.03 6.28
CA GLU A 93 16.97 18.09 7.14
C GLU A 93 17.80 18.78 8.25
N ASN A 94 18.21 20.04 8.12
CA ASN A 94 18.84 20.83 9.20
C ASN A 94 17.88 21.52 10.15
N GLY A 95 16.57 21.47 9.91
CA GLY A 95 15.60 22.17 10.75
C GLY A 95 15.24 23.59 10.31
N ASN A 96 15.72 24.05 9.17
CA ASN A 96 15.21 25.29 8.58
C ASN A 96 13.89 25.02 7.85
N ILE A 97 12.97 25.99 7.88
CA ILE A 97 11.73 25.97 7.11
C ILE A 97 11.74 27.14 6.15
N GLU A 98 11.57 26.88 4.86
CA GLU A 98 11.39 27.92 3.87
C GLU A 98 9.92 28.00 3.43
N LEU A 99 9.39 29.22 3.40
CA LEU A 99 8.05 29.51 2.89
C LEU A 99 8.18 30.04 1.47
N ILE A 100 7.63 29.31 0.52
CA ILE A 100 7.70 29.60 -0.92
C ILE A 100 6.35 30.10 -1.40
N GLY A 101 6.36 31.22 -2.13
CA GLY A 101 5.16 31.74 -2.80
C GLY A 101 4.92 31.02 -4.13
N ILE A 102 3.75 30.43 -4.34
CA ILE A 102 3.48 29.57 -5.52
C ILE A 102 3.47 30.37 -6.83
N PHE A 103 3.10 31.66 -6.79
CA PHE A 103 3.01 32.50 -7.99
C PHE A 103 4.38 32.69 -8.67
N PHE A 104 5.37 33.21 -7.94
CA PHE A 104 6.75 33.38 -8.42
C PHE A 104 7.63 32.16 -8.20
N PHE A 105 7.18 31.21 -7.38
CA PHE A 105 7.92 30.04 -6.94
C PHE A 105 9.29 30.37 -6.33
N ASP A 106 9.29 31.42 -5.52
CA ASP A 106 10.47 31.93 -4.83
C ASP A 106 10.21 32.09 -3.33
N ARG A 107 11.29 32.16 -2.56
CA ARG A 107 11.26 32.22 -1.11
C ARG A 107 10.75 33.56 -0.61
N ILE A 108 9.69 33.50 0.18
CA ILE A 108 9.13 34.64 0.90
C ILE A 108 9.82 34.81 2.26
N LYS A 109 9.98 33.71 3.01
CA LYS A 109 10.54 33.71 4.38
C LYS A 109 11.41 32.49 4.60
N ASN A 110 12.35 32.64 5.54
CA ASN A 110 13.15 31.54 6.08
C ASN A 110 13.01 31.56 7.60
N LEU A 111 12.51 30.47 8.17
CA LEU A 111 12.31 30.26 9.60
C LEU A 111 13.44 29.35 10.08
N LYS A 112 14.36 29.91 10.87
CA LYS A 112 15.52 29.19 11.41
C LYS A 112 15.37 29.02 12.91
N GLY A 113 15.57 27.81 13.40
CA GLY A 113 15.60 27.58 14.85
C GLY A 113 15.51 26.13 15.30
N HIS A 114 14.95 25.20 14.51
CA HIS A 114 15.13 23.78 14.82
C HIS A 114 16.59 23.38 14.62
N LYS A 115 17.02 22.36 15.36
CA LYS A 115 18.40 21.84 15.36
C LYS A 115 18.56 20.55 14.56
N SER A 116 17.47 20.02 14.01
CA SER A 116 17.43 18.75 13.29
C SER A 116 16.25 18.71 12.33
N SER A 117 16.17 17.64 11.53
CA SER A 117 15.20 17.45 10.46
C SER A 117 13.77 17.73 10.90
N ILE A 118 13.05 18.50 10.09
CA ILE A 118 11.62 18.73 10.28
C ILE A 118 10.86 17.48 9.83
N ASN A 119 9.99 16.99 10.69
CA ASN A 119 9.18 15.80 10.43
C ASN A 119 7.80 16.17 9.89
N ASP A 120 7.20 17.26 10.39
CA ASP A 120 5.87 17.72 9.96
C ASP A 120 5.72 19.24 10.09
N ILE A 121 4.81 19.80 9.28
CA ILE A 121 4.43 21.21 9.25
C ILE A 121 2.91 21.31 9.20
N CYS A 122 2.34 22.11 10.08
CA CYS A 122 0.92 22.43 10.11
C CYS A 122 0.70 23.95 10.07
N PHE A 123 -0.28 24.41 9.30
CA PHE A 123 -0.66 25.82 9.25
C PHE A 123 -1.90 26.05 10.13
N SER A 124 -1.96 27.20 10.81
CA SER A 124 -3.16 27.61 11.51
C SER A 124 -4.30 27.90 10.52
N SER A 125 -5.55 27.74 10.97
CA SER A 125 -6.73 27.98 10.13
C SER A 125 -6.89 29.44 9.69
N ASN A 126 -6.36 30.39 10.47
CA ASN A 126 -6.28 31.81 10.12
C ASN A 126 -5.01 32.16 9.32
N PHE A 127 -4.15 31.18 9.04
CA PHE A 127 -2.92 31.31 8.26
C PHE A 127 -1.89 32.33 8.76
N GLN A 128 -1.98 32.72 10.04
CA GLN A 128 -1.02 33.63 10.68
C GLN A 128 0.13 32.88 11.33
N LYS A 129 -0.09 31.62 11.75
CA LYS A 129 0.88 30.81 12.46
C LYS A 129 1.22 29.54 11.69
N LEU A 130 2.47 29.11 11.86
CA LEU A 130 2.97 27.81 11.42
C LEU A 130 3.44 27.03 12.64
N TYR A 131 3.07 25.77 12.72
CA TYR A 131 3.55 24.81 13.70
C TYR A 131 4.47 23.82 13.01
N SER A 132 5.64 23.59 13.58
CA SER A 132 6.60 22.61 13.05
C SER A 132 7.06 21.68 14.16
N CYS A 133 7.22 20.40 13.82
CA CYS A 133 7.84 19.42 14.71
C CYS A 133 9.10 18.83 14.07
N SER A 134 10.03 18.43 14.92
CA SER A 134 11.36 18.03 14.47
C SER A 134 11.89 16.84 15.24
N ARG A 135 12.89 16.20 14.63
CA ARG A 135 13.77 15.23 15.25
C ARG A 135 14.62 15.82 16.38
N ASP A 136 14.60 17.13 16.59
CA ASP A 136 15.20 17.80 17.76
C ASP A 136 14.34 17.76 19.04
N PHE A 137 13.23 17.01 19.00
CA PHE A 137 12.31 16.75 20.11
C PHE A 137 11.41 17.95 20.46
N THR A 138 11.52 19.05 19.71
CA THR A 138 10.73 20.25 19.97
C THR A 138 9.65 20.47 18.93
N ILE A 139 8.63 21.21 19.34
CA ILE A 139 7.62 21.80 18.47
C ILE A 139 7.82 23.31 18.53
N LYS A 140 7.81 23.98 17.38
CA LYS A 140 7.94 25.44 17.32
C LYS A 140 6.70 26.07 16.72
N ILE A 141 6.29 27.18 17.32
CA ILE A 141 5.20 28.04 16.87
C ILE A 141 5.82 29.26 16.24
N TRP A 142 5.52 29.50 14.97
CA TRP A 142 6.08 30.58 14.18
C TRP A 142 5.01 31.57 13.78
N ASN A 143 5.33 32.86 13.92
CA ASN A 143 4.58 33.91 13.27
C ASN A 143 5.00 33.97 11.79
N ILE A 144 4.07 33.74 10.87
CA ILE A 144 4.38 33.71 9.43
C ILE A 144 4.72 35.12 8.91
N LEU A 145 4.04 36.16 9.42
CA LEU A 145 4.24 37.54 8.98
C LEU A 145 5.59 38.08 9.44
N GLU A 146 5.92 37.88 10.71
CA GLU A 146 7.20 38.33 11.26
C GLU A 146 8.36 37.41 10.83
N GLY A 147 8.10 36.11 10.65
CA GLY A 147 9.12 35.10 10.40
C GLY A 147 9.93 34.76 11.65
N LYS A 148 9.33 34.92 12.83
CA LYS A 148 9.96 34.66 14.13
C LYS A 148 9.31 33.49 14.84
N CYS A 149 10.10 32.78 15.64
CA CYS A 149 9.61 31.77 16.57
C CYS A 149 8.95 32.50 17.75
N GLU A 150 7.64 32.34 17.93
CA GLU A 150 6.90 32.90 19.06
C GLU A 150 7.06 32.02 20.30
N ASN A 151 7.04 30.70 20.12
CA ASN A 151 7.13 29.75 21.23
C ASN A 151 7.82 28.45 20.83
N THR A 152 8.43 27.77 21.80
CA THR A 152 9.02 26.42 21.65
C THR A 152 8.43 25.53 22.74
N LEU A 153 7.85 24.41 22.34
CA LEU A 153 7.31 23.38 23.23
C LEU A 153 8.30 22.22 23.22
N ASP A 154 8.85 21.88 24.39
CA ASP A 154 9.95 20.93 24.58
C ASP A 154 9.58 19.80 25.55
N TYR A 155 8.31 19.39 25.54
CA TYR A 155 7.79 18.33 26.42
C TYR A 155 8.15 16.91 25.97
N HIS A 156 8.47 16.73 24.68
CA HIS A 156 8.86 15.42 24.14
C HIS A 156 10.33 15.13 24.43
N ILE A 157 10.64 13.86 24.68
CA ILE A 157 12.01 13.40 24.98
C ILE A 157 12.65 12.60 23.83
N ASP A 158 11.91 12.41 22.74
CA ASP A 158 12.36 11.78 21.51
C ASP A 158 11.69 12.46 20.29
N SER A 159 12.05 12.05 19.08
CA SER A 159 11.65 12.62 17.79
C SER A 159 10.13 12.76 17.68
N VAL A 160 9.67 13.99 17.54
CA VAL A 160 8.24 14.30 17.33
C VAL A 160 7.89 13.93 15.89
N THR A 161 7.03 12.94 15.71
CA THR A 161 6.80 12.28 14.42
C THR A 161 5.78 12.99 13.56
N SER A 162 4.70 13.50 14.15
CA SER A 162 3.63 14.17 13.42
C SER A 162 2.81 15.10 14.31
N MET A 163 2.03 15.98 13.68
CA MET A 163 1.12 16.88 14.38
C MET A 163 -0.20 17.04 13.65
N CYS A 164 -1.25 17.35 14.41
CA CYS A 164 -2.54 17.72 13.85
C CYS A 164 -3.18 18.86 14.64
N MET A 165 -3.92 19.70 13.93
CA MET A 165 -4.66 20.81 14.50
C MET A 165 -6.11 20.39 14.66
N TYR A 166 -6.63 20.49 15.88
CA TYR A 166 -8.04 20.37 16.18
C TYR A 166 -8.63 21.76 16.43
N LYS A 167 -9.70 22.07 15.71
CA LYS A 167 -10.52 23.24 15.98
C LYS A 167 -11.77 22.77 16.71
N GLY A 168 -11.73 22.83 18.04
CA GLY A 168 -12.92 22.61 18.86
C GLY A 168 -13.92 23.76 18.71
N ASN A 169 -15.10 23.58 19.31
CA ASN A 169 -16.13 24.63 19.34
C ASN A 169 -15.69 25.85 20.17
N GLU A 170 -14.83 25.67 21.17
CA GLU A 170 -14.43 26.71 22.13
C GLU A 170 -12.91 26.99 22.12
N ASP A 171 -12.07 25.95 22.09
CA ASP A 171 -10.60 26.07 22.15
C ASP A 171 -9.91 25.45 20.92
N ASN A 172 -8.77 26.04 20.50
CA ASN A 172 -7.92 25.45 19.47
C ASN A 172 -6.82 24.59 20.10
N TYR A 173 -6.75 23.32 19.70
CA TYR A 173 -5.74 22.39 20.19
C TYR A 173 -4.74 22.02 19.10
N LEU A 174 -3.46 22.00 19.47
CA LEU A 174 -2.41 21.33 18.71
C LEU A 174 -2.14 19.98 19.37
N ILE A 175 -2.20 18.90 18.60
CA ILE A 175 -1.92 17.55 19.09
C ILE A 175 -0.62 17.09 18.43
N SER A 176 0.30 16.55 19.21
CA SER A 176 1.58 16.02 18.72
C SER A 176 1.76 14.56 19.11
N SER A 177 2.49 13.82 18.28
CA SER A 177 2.94 12.45 18.58
C SER A 177 4.46 12.35 18.49
N SER A 178 5.04 11.43 19.26
CA SER A 178 6.48 11.18 19.24
C SER A 178 6.83 9.70 19.39
N TYR A 179 8.08 9.37 19.06
CA TYR A 179 8.69 8.08 19.36
C TYR A 179 8.89 7.80 20.85
N ASP A 180 8.76 8.82 21.72
CA ASP A 180 8.71 8.63 23.17
C ASP A 180 7.44 7.88 23.65
N GLY A 181 6.45 7.70 22.75
CA GLY A 181 5.20 7.02 23.03
C GLY A 181 4.17 7.86 23.77
N TYR A 182 4.33 9.18 23.74
CA TYR A 182 3.37 10.13 24.27
C TYR A 182 2.67 10.90 23.14
N ILE A 183 1.41 11.23 23.41
CA ILE A 183 0.65 12.23 22.67
C ILE A 183 0.39 13.40 23.62
N TYR A 184 0.76 14.61 23.22
CA TYR A 184 0.46 15.82 23.98
C TYR A 184 -0.61 16.63 23.29
N PHE A 185 -1.45 17.26 24.10
CA PHE A 185 -2.52 18.16 23.68
C PHE A 185 -2.21 19.56 24.19
N TYR A 186 -1.91 20.48 23.29
CA TYR A 186 -1.61 21.87 23.64
C TYR A 186 -2.82 22.73 23.37
N ASN A 187 -3.35 23.37 24.41
CA ASN A 187 -4.31 24.46 24.22
C ASN A 187 -3.55 25.70 23.76
N LEU A 188 -3.90 26.23 22.59
CA LEU A 188 -3.21 27.38 22.01
C LEU A 188 -3.64 28.71 22.61
N ASP A 189 -4.83 28.75 23.22
CA ASP A 189 -5.39 29.96 23.85
C ASP A 189 -4.92 30.11 25.30
N LYS A 190 -4.63 28.98 25.96
CA LYS A 190 -4.04 28.89 27.30
C LYS A 190 -2.79 28.01 27.20
N ILE A 191 -1.62 28.61 27.01
CA ILE A 191 -0.33 27.94 26.74
C ILE A 191 0.11 26.95 27.86
N GLU A 192 -0.70 26.71 28.89
CA GLU A 192 -0.28 26.04 30.13
C GLU A 192 -0.95 24.68 30.44
N ASN A 193 -1.95 24.21 29.69
CA ASN A 193 -2.61 22.93 30.03
C ASN A 193 -2.35 21.84 28.98
N THR A 194 -1.46 20.89 29.33
CA THR A 194 -1.17 19.70 28.53
C THR A 194 -1.85 18.47 29.10
N ASN A 195 -2.99 18.08 28.52
CA ASN A 195 -3.41 16.68 28.64
C ASN A 195 -2.41 15.82 27.87
N LYS A 196 -2.11 14.63 28.39
CA LYS A 196 -1.22 13.67 27.73
C LYS A 196 -1.82 12.27 27.72
N LEU A 197 -1.58 11.56 26.63
CA LEU A 197 -1.92 10.14 26.50
C LEU A 197 -0.63 9.33 26.41
N GLU A 198 -0.48 8.33 27.27
CA GLU A 198 0.70 7.46 27.30
C GLU A 198 0.40 6.12 26.63
N LEU A 199 1.15 5.80 25.57
CA LEU A 199 1.00 4.60 24.76
C LEU A 199 2.17 3.62 24.93
N LYS A 200 3.25 4.02 25.61
CA LYS A 200 4.47 3.24 25.90
C LYS A 200 5.08 2.54 24.67
N SER A 201 4.80 3.06 23.48
CA SER A 201 5.24 2.49 22.22
C SER A 201 5.44 3.60 21.20
N PRO A 202 6.46 3.48 20.31
CA PRO A 202 6.80 4.54 19.37
C PRO A 202 5.65 4.80 18.40
N ILE A 203 5.24 6.05 18.28
CA ILE A 203 4.11 6.47 17.45
C ILE A 203 4.64 6.95 16.10
N GLU A 204 4.18 6.33 15.03
CA GLU A 204 4.63 6.65 13.67
C GLU A 204 3.89 7.85 13.08
N TYR A 205 2.57 7.95 13.33
CA TYR A 205 1.74 9.01 12.76
C TYR A 205 0.45 9.22 13.56
N ILE A 206 -0.05 10.46 13.59
CA ILE A 206 -1.32 10.85 14.19
C ILE A 206 -2.21 11.60 13.19
N TYR A 207 -3.51 11.35 13.23
CA TYR A 207 -4.48 12.01 12.36
C TYR A 207 -5.83 12.19 13.05
N ILE A 208 -6.50 13.32 12.83
CA ILE A 208 -7.86 13.56 13.33
C ILE A 208 -8.85 13.14 12.25
N TYR A 209 -9.70 12.18 12.59
CA TYR A 209 -10.71 11.63 11.72
C TYR A 209 -12.10 12.21 12.06
N ILE A 210 -12.74 12.83 11.05
CA ILE A 210 -14.10 13.42 11.14
C ILE A 210 -14.22 14.49 12.25
N ASN A 211 -13.10 15.02 12.78
CA ASN A 211 -13.08 15.93 13.94
C ASN A 211 -13.70 15.35 15.22
N GLU A 212 -13.90 14.03 15.29
CA GLU A 212 -14.48 13.36 16.47
C GLU A 212 -13.51 12.32 17.05
N TYR A 213 -12.57 11.82 16.22
CA TYR A 213 -11.71 10.71 16.58
C TYR A 213 -10.24 11.00 16.30
N ILE A 214 -9.36 10.48 17.14
CA ILE A 214 -7.91 10.50 16.91
C ILE A 214 -7.49 9.11 16.47
N CYS A 215 -6.87 9.03 15.30
CA CYS A 215 -6.26 7.82 14.78
C CYS A 215 -4.75 7.89 14.99
N VAL A 216 -4.20 6.88 15.64
CA VAL A 216 -2.77 6.80 16.00
C VAL A 216 -2.19 5.54 15.37
N ALA A 217 -1.18 5.68 14.52
CA ALA A 217 -0.43 4.57 13.94
C ALA A 217 0.72 4.18 14.87
N ILE A 218 0.71 2.93 15.32
CA ILE A 218 1.76 2.33 16.15
C ILE A 218 2.16 1.03 15.48
N LYS A 219 3.36 1.00 14.87
CA LYS A 219 3.81 -0.13 14.04
C LYS A 219 2.72 -0.51 13.03
N ASN A 220 2.14 -1.70 13.13
CA ASN A 220 1.12 -2.22 12.20
C ASN A 220 -0.32 -2.07 12.71
N VAL A 221 -0.53 -1.34 13.81
CA VAL A 221 -1.83 -1.16 14.46
C VAL A 221 -2.25 0.31 14.35
N ILE A 222 -3.52 0.54 14.01
CA ILE A 222 -4.15 1.85 14.11
C ILE A 222 -5.03 1.85 15.36
N LYS A 223 -4.69 2.65 16.36
CA LYS A 223 -5.52 2.86 17.54
C LYS A 223 -6.45 4.05 17.31
N ILE A 224 -7.72 3.90 17.67
CA ILE A 224 -8.72 4.96 17.58
C ILE A 224 -9.13 5.38 19.00
N TYR A 225 -9.05 6.69 19.25
CA TYR A 225 -9.48 7.34 20.47
C TYR A 225 -10.62 8.32 20.19
N SER A 226 -11.51 8.49 21.15
CA SER A 226 -12.49 9.59 21.16
C SER A 226 -11.75 10.90 21.42
N LEU A 227 -12.04 11.94 20.64
CA LEU A 227 -11.39 13.24 20.81
C LEU A 227 -11.93 14.01 22.03
N GLU A 228 -13.21 13.81 22.37
CA GLU A 228 -13.85 14.49 23.52
C GLU A 228 -13.45 13.86 24.85
N SER A 229 -13.54 12.53 24.95
CA SER A 229 -13.28 11.80 26.20
C SER A 229 -11.84 11.30 26.33
N MET A 230 -11.04 11.33 25.25
CA MET A 230 -9.73 10.68 25.15
C MET A 230 -9.76 9.18 25.46
N GLU A 231 -10.95 8.57 25.42
CA GLU A 231 -11.13 7.16 25.68
C GLU A 231 -10.73 6.33 24.48
N PHE A 232 -10.11 5.19 24.77
CA PHE A 232 -9.80 4.20 23.76
C PHE A 232 -11.09 3.56 23.22
N ILE A 233 -11.24 3.54 21.90
CA ILE A 233 -12.39 2.93 21.24
C ILE A 233 -12.03 1.56 20.70
N LYS A 234 -10.96 1.47 19.88
CA LYS A 234 -10.67 0.27 19.11
C LYS A 234 -9.27 0.27 18.50
N ASP A 235 -8.72 -0.93 18.34
CA ASP A 235 -7.53 -1.21 17.53
C ASP A 235 -7.92 -1.81 16.17
N ILE A 236 -7.26 -1.37 15.11
CA ILE A 236 -7.42 -1.89 13.76
C ILE A 236 -6.07 -2.43 13.29
N ILE A 237 -6.01 -3.74 13.04
CA ILE A 237 -4.84 -4.42 12.48
C ILE A 237 -5.17 -4.83 11.05
N ILE A 238 -4.42 -4.31 10.09
CA ILE A 238 -4.70 -4.51 8.65
C ILE A 238 -3.54 -5.23 7.98
N THR A 239 -2.33 -5.01 8.48
CA THR A 239 -1.10 -5.45 7.85
C THR A 239 -0.15 -6.03 8.89
N THR A 240 0.90 -6.67 8.42
CA THR A 240 2.02 -7.13 9.24
C THR A 240 3.17 -6.14 9.28
N LYS A 241 3.10 -5.06 8.49
CA LYS A 241 4.16 -4.06 8.35
C LYS A 241 3.75 -2.72 8.95
N THR A 242 4.73 -1.86 9.19
CA THR A 242 4.51 -0.56 9.80
C THR A 242 3.66 0.34 8.89
N ILE A 243 2.67 0.99 9.51
CA ILE A 243 1.83 2.05 8.96
C ILE A 243 2.52 3.36 9.30
N TYR A 244 2.93 4.09 8.27
CA TYR A 244 3.72 5.32 8.45
C TYR A 244 2.94 6.59 8.11
N PHE A 245 1.70 6.46 7.60
CA PHE A 245 0.88 7.59 7.19
C PHE A 245 -0.59 7.28 7.40
N LEU A 246 -1.32 8.26 7.95
CA LEU A 246 -2.77 8.23 8.11
C LEU A 246 -3.40 9.49 7.49
N ASN A 247 -4.57 9.32 6.90
CA ASN A 247 -5.39 10.42 6.40
C ASN A 247 -6.87 9.98 6.33
N SER A 248 -7.75 10.81 5.79
CA SER A 248 -9.12 10.45 5.45
C SER A 248 -9.42 10.68 3.98
N PHE A 249 -10.26 9.81 3.43
CA PHE A 249 -10.86 9.97 2.12
C PHE A 249 -12.37 9.76 2.24
N ASN A 250 -13.16 10.81 1.97
CA ASN A 250 -14.58 10.84 2.29
C ASN A 250 -14.84 10.46 3.77
N LYS A 251 -15.50 9.33 4.01
CA LYS A 251 -15.82 8.77 5.33
C LYS A 251 -15.00 7.52 5.67
N TYR A 252 -13.80 7.40 5.09
CA TYR A 252 -12.94 6.25 5.27
C TYR A 252 -11.57 6.70 5.75
N ILE A 253 -10.98 5.93 6.65
CA ILE A 253 -9.59 6.13 7.07
C ILE A 253 -8.69 5.59 5.96
N VAL A 254 -7.67 6.35 5.61
CA VAL A 254 -6.63 5.93 4.68
C VAL A 254 -5.35 5.67 5.46
N ALA A 255 -4.76 4.50 5.28
CA ALA A 255 -3.51 4.11 5.92
C ALA A 255 -2.51 3.60 4.88
N ALA A 256 -1.31 4.19 4.84
CA ALA A 256 -0.23 3.70 3.98
C ALA A 256 0.77 2.88 4.80
N SER A 257 1.16 1.73 4.25
CA SER A 257 2.04 0.75 4.89
C SER A 257 3.29 0.49 4.07
N ILE A 258 4.37 0.08 4.75
CA ILE A 258 5.67 -0.28 4.13
C ILE A 258 5.55 -1.54 3.23
N ASP A 259 4.40 -2.23 3.23
CA ASP A 259 4.10 -3.34 2.33
C ASP A 259 3.73 -2.90 0.91
N ALA A 260 3.94 -1.62 0.58
CA ALA A 260 3.59 -1.01 -0.70
C ALA A 260 2.07 -0.89 -0.93
N SER A 261 1.26 -0.95 0.12
CA SER A 261 -0.20 -0.86 0.02
C SER A 261 -0.76 0.32 0.81
N ILE A 262 -1.85 0.86 0.27
CA ILE A 262 -2.68 1.91 0.86
C ILE A 262 -4.06 1.34 1.07
N TYR A 263 -4.51 1.37 2.31
CA TYR A 263 -5.75 0.77 2.77
C TYR A 263 -6.79 1.85 3.00
N PHE A 264 -7.99 1.65 2.47
CA PHE A 264 -9.17 2.45 2.77
C PHE A 264 -10.06 1.64 3.70
N ILE A 265 -10.27 2.14 4.90
CA ILE A 265 -10.88 1.40 5.99
C ILE A 265 -12.16 2.10 6.38
N ASP A 266 -13.25 1.33 6.41
CA ASP A 266 -14.43 1.71 7.17
C ASP A 266 -14.21 1.24 8.61
N PRO A 267 -13.98 2.16 9.56
CA PRO A 267 -13.78 1.78 10.94
C PRO A 267 -15.05 1.16 11.56
N GLN A 268 -16.22 1.33 10.94
CA GLN A 268 -17.53 0.88 11.42
C GLN A 268 -17.71 1.16 12.91
N LEU A 269 -17.52 2.41 13.33
CA LEU A 269 -17.44 2.82 14.73
C LEU A 269 -18.67 2.43 15.58
N LYS A 270 -19.84 2.25 14.95
CA LYS A 270 -21.07 1.75 15.61
C LYS A 270 -21.03 0.26 15.98
N HIS A 271 -20.12 -0.51 15.36
CA HIS A 271 -19.93 -1.95 15.58
C HIS A 271 -18.44 -2.24 15.77
N PRO A 272 -17.90 -2.04 16.99
CA PRO A 272 -16.46 -2.10 17.26
C PRO A 272 -15.84 -3.48 17.01
N GLU A 273 -16.61 -4.56 16.84
CA GLU A 273 -16.06 -5.87 16.46
C GLU A 273 -15.77 -5.99 14.96
N LYS A 274 -16.36 -5.14 14.11
CA LYS A 274 -16.25 -5.24 12.66
C LYS A 274 -15.36 -4.12 12.12
N THR A 275 -14.35 -4.48 11.35
CA THR A 275 -13.61 -3.55 10.49
C THR A 275 -13.79 -4.02 9.07
N LYS A 276 -14.04 -3.09 8.15
CA LYS A 276 -14.12 -3.44 6.73
C LYS A 276 -13.05 -2.67 5.98
N VAL A 277 -12.13 -3.41 5.37
CA VAL A 277 -11.24 -2.84 4.36
C VAL A 277 -12.06 -2.71 3.07
N VAL A 278 -12.25 -1.47 2.64
CA VAL A 278 -13.15 -1.09 1.55
C VAL A 278 -12.42 -1.06 0.21
N SER A 279 -11.15 -0.65 0.23
CA SER A 279 -10.27 -0.75 -0.93
C SER A 279 -8.82 -0.89 -0.51
N ILE A 280 -8.05 -1.60 -1.34
CA ILE A 280 -6.61 -1.70 -1.21
C ILE A 280 -6.00 -1.22 -2.51
N PHE A 281 -5.11 -0.27 -2.40
CA PHE A 281 -4.35 0.26 -3.50
C PHE A 281 -2.88 -0.15 -3.34
N SER A 282 -2.41 -1.07 -4.17
CA SER A 282 -1.03 -1.57 -4.11
C SER A 282 -0.16 -0.92 -5.18
N THR A 283 1.06 -0.57 -4.77
CA THR A 283 2.12 0.01 -5.60
C THR A 283 3.21 -1.02 -5.86
N HIS A 284 4.08 -0.78 -6.85
CA HIS A 284 5.12 -1.74 -7.22
C HIS A 284 6.26 -1.81 -6.20
N GLN A 285 6.55 -0.70 -5.54
CA GLN A 285 7.53 -0.60 -4.46
C GLN A 285 6.92 0.12 -3.27
N ALA A 286 7.50 -0.07 -2.09
CA ALA A 286 7.06 0.64 -0.89
C ALA A 286 7.02 2.14 -1.15
N SER A 287 5.85 2.74 -0.97
CA SER A 287 5.70 4.18 -0.97
C SER A 287 6.45 4.76 0.22
N LYS A 288 7.17 5.86 -0.02
CA LYS A 288 7.94 6.57 0.99
C LYS A 288 7.15 7.74 1.57
N CYS A 289 6.38 8.42 0.72
CA CYS A 289 5.50 9.50 1.15
C CYS A 289 4.21 9.46 0.32
N VAL A 290 3.13 9.86 0.98
CA VAL A 290 1.78 9.90 0.43
C VAL A 290 1.18 11.24 0.78
N SER A 291 0.49 11.83 -0.19
CA SER A 291 -0.34 13.01 0.04
C SER A 291 -1.69 12.80 -0.61
N ILE A 292 -2.75 13.15 0.11
CA ILE A 292 -4.13 12.98 -0.36
C ILE A 292 -4.83 14.32 -0.20
N TYR A 293 -5.47 14.76 -1.28
CA TYR A 293 -6.33 15.92 -1.29
C TYR A 293 -7.59 15.60 -2.07
N GLU A 294 -8.74 15.64 -1.39
CA GLU A 294 -10.05 15.29 -1.95
C GLU A 294 -9.99 13.97 -2.74
N ASN A 295 -10.12 14.05 -4.06
CA ASN A 295 -10.20 12.93 -4.98
C ASN A 295 -8.85 12.49 -5.55
N THR A 296 -7.75 13.11 -5.12
CA THR A 296 -6.43 12.92 -5.72
C THR A 296 -5.43 12.39 -4.70
N ILE A 297 -4.61 11.44 -5.12
CA ILE A 297 -3.56 10.84 -4.33
C ILE A 297 -2.24 11.01 -5.06
N CYS A 298 -1.26 11.63 -4.41
CA CYS A 298 0.13 11.61 -4.83
C CYS A 298 0.90 10.59 -4.02
N LEU A 299 1.73 9.83 -4.70
CA LEU A 299 2.63 8.86 -4.09
C LEU A 299 4.03 9.06 -4.63
N ALA A 300 5.01 8.92 -3.76
CA ALA A 300 6.38 8.63 -4.18
C ALA A 300 6.77 7.24 -3.72
N GLU A 301 7.25 6.44 -4.66
CA GLU A 301 7.81 5.12 -4.44
C GLU A 301 9.32 5.23 -4.14
N ASN A 302 9.86 4.23 -3.43
CA ASN A 302 11.31 4.05 -3.40
C ASN A 302 11.87 3.95 -4.84
N GLY A 303 13.05 4.51 -5.08
CA GLY A 303 13.65 4.56 -6.42
C GLY A 303 13.34 5.82 -7.25
N GLY A 304 12.66 6.83 -6.67
CA GLY A 304 12.51 8.15 -7.31
C GLY A 304 11.35 8.27 -8.29
N ILE A 305 10.43 7.30 -8.24
CA ILE A 305 9.21 7.29 -9.03
C ILE A 305 8.12 8.01 -8.25
N TRP A 306 7.45 8.97 -8.87
CA TRP A 306 6.23 9.56 -8.35
C TRP A 306 5.05 9.30 -9.27
N SER A 307 3.87 9.26 -8.69
CA SER A 307 2.62 9.05 -9.41
C SER A 307 1.49 9.86 -8.81
N ILE A 308 0.63 10.38 -9.69
CA ILE A 308 -0.65 11.00 -9.32
C ILE A 308 -1.76 10.06 -9.76
N TYR A 309 -2.67 9.81 -8.82
CA TYR A 309 -3.89 9.06 -9.02
C TYR A 309 -5.08 9.96 -8.81
N ALA A 310 -6.03 9.92 -9.73
CA ALA A 310 -7.32 10.58 -9.59
C ALA A 310 -8.42 9.54 -9.41
N TYR A 311 -9.28 9.79 -8.42
CA TYR A 311 -10.48 9.02 -8.22
C TYR A 311 -11.45 9.30 -9.36
N CYS A 312 -11.86 8.24 -10.06
CA CYS A 312 -12.94 8.33 -11.02
C CYS A 312 -14.19 7.81 -10.31
N GLU A 313 -15.17 8.67 -9.99
CA GLU A 313 -16.52 8.18 -9.75
C GLU A 313 -16.94 7.46 -11.04
N GLY A 314 -17.00 6.13 -11.00
CA GLY A 314 -17.57 5.37 -12.10
C GLY A 314 -18.96 5.94 -12.36
N GLU A 315 -19.29 6.17 -13.65
CA GLU A 315 -20.64 6.55 -14.07
C GLU A 315 -21.65 5.71 -13.29
N LYS A 316 -22.28 6.34 -12.29
CA LYS A 316 -23.38 5.72 -11.58
C LYS A 316 -24.42 5.47 -12.65
N LYS A 317 -24.63 4.21 -13.04
CA LYS A 317 -25.91 3.80 -13.62
C LYS A 317 -26.95 4.23 -12.61
N THR A 318 -27.63 5.32 -12.94
CA THR A 318 -28.67 5.94 -12.15
C THR A 318 -29.70 4.90 -11.75
N ILE A 319 -29.77 4.57 -10.46
CA ILE A 319 -30.97 3.97 -9.89
C ILE A 319 -31.60 5.05 -9.04
N LYS A 320 -32.70 5.59 -9.59
CA LYS A 320 -33.57 6.58 -8.95
C LYS A 320 -34.04 6.07 -7.59
N ASN A 321 -34.05 6.99 -6.63
CA ASN A 321 -34.75 6.99 -5.35
C ASN A 321 -35.86 5.95 -5.16
N LYS A 322 -35.82 5.19 -4.06
CA LYS A 322 -36.71 5.40 -2.89
C LYS A 322 -36.42 4.33 -1.82
N ARG A 323 -36.54 4.77 -0.56
CA ARG A 323 -36.54 3.95 0.66
C ARG A 323 -37.32 2.64 0.48
N LYS A 324 -36.70 1.52 0.84
CA LYS A 324 -37.23 0.48 1.74
C LYS A 324 -36.09 -0.49 2.06
N HIS A 325 -35.83 -0.67 3.34
CA HIS A 325 -35.02 -1.77 3.83
C HIS A 325 -35.63 -3.08 3.32
N SER A 326 -34.90 -3.79 2.48
CA SER A 326 -34.99 -5.23 2.38
C SER A 326 -33.60 -5.74 2.67
N ILE A 327 -33.43 -6.20 3.92
CA ILE A 327 -32.34 -7.10 4.31
C ILE A 327 -32.50 -8.30 3.39
N ILE A 328 -31.73 -8.33 2.31
CA ILE A 328 -31.52 -9.56 1.56
C ILE A 328 -30.40 -10.24 2.33
N ASN A 329 -30.78 -11.18 3.20
CA ASN A 329 -29.90 -12.26 3.60
C ASN A 329 -29.43 -12.94 2.32
N LEU A 330 -28.28 -12.49 1.81
CA LEU A 330 -27.49 -13.30 0.90
C LEU A 330 -26.69 -14.23 1.80
N GLU A 331 -27.26 -15.42 1.99
CA GLU A 331 -26.48 -16.61 2.35
C GLU A 331 -25.18 -16.61 1.54
N GLU A 332 -24.09 -17.05 2.16
CA GLU A 332 -22.81 -17.26 1.47
C GLU A 332 -23.06 -17.89 0.09
N GLU A 333 -22.85 -17.13 -0.99
CA GLU A 333 -22.81 -17.73 -2.31
C GLU A 333 -21.50 -18.51 -2.43
N LYS A 334 -21.50 -19.73 -1.89
CA LYS A 334 -20.57 -20.79 -2.25
C LYS A 334 -20.78 -21.08 -3.72
N HIS A 335 -19.96 -20.47 -4.58
CA HIS A 335 -19.97 -20.79 -6.00
C HIS A 335 -19.46 -22.22 -6.21
N ARG A 336 -20.40 -23.16 -6.26
CA ARG A 336 -20.20 -24.49 -6.85
C ARG A 336 -19.80 -24.32 -8.31
N PHE A 337 -18.74 -25.02 -8.69
CA PHE A 337 -18.20 -25.18 -10.04
C PHE A 337 -19.23 -25.13 -11.16
N THR A 338 -18.84 -24.43 -12.22
CA THR A 338 -19.56 -24.40 -13.50
C THR A 338 -19.43 -25.71 -14.29
N ASN A 339 -18.36 -26.50 -14.11
CA ASN A 339 -18.17 -27.75 -14.88
C ASN A 339 -18.42 -29.01 -14.04
N LYS A 340 -19.61 -29.62 -14.23
CA LYS A 340 -20.03 -30.87 -13.56
C LYS A 340 -19.06 -32.04 -13.82
N ASN A 341 -18.34 -32.04 -14.95
CA ASN A 341 -17.50 -33.17 -15.35
C ASN A 341 -16.25 -33.32 -14.49
N ILE A 342 -15.58 -32.23 -14.13
CA ILE A 342 -14.36 -32.26 -13.30
C ILE A 342 -14.69 -32.81 -11.90
N ASN A 343 -15.75 -32.30 -11.28
CA ASN A 343 -16.22 -32.80 -9.99
C ASN A 343 -16.66 -34.27 -10.05
N ARG A 344 -17.26 -34.70 -11.16
CA ARG A 344 -17.58 -36.10 -11.39
C ARG A 344 -16.32 -36.95 -11.44
N TYR A 345 -15.33 -36.55 -12.23
CA TYR A 345 -14.07 -37.29 -12.37
C TYR A 345 -13.37 -37.46 -11.03
N ILE A 346 -13.30 -36.40 -10.22
CA ILE A 346 -12.61 -36.50 -8.94
C ILE A 346 -13.40 -37.36 -7.94
N ARG A 347 -14.74 -37.25 -7.89
CA ARG A 347 -15.57 -38.18 -7.09
C ARG A 347 -15.44 -39.64 -7.51
N THR A 348 -15.16 -39.89 -8.79
CA THR A 348 -14.93 -41.24 -9.34
C THR A 348 -13.45 -41.66 -9.33
N PHE A 349 -12.57 -40.93 -8.65
CA PHE A 349 -11.12 -41.22 -8.57
C PHE A 349 -10.38 -41.21 -9.92
N LYS A 350 -10.94 -40.55 -10.94
CA LYS A 350 -10.34 -40.39 -12.28
C LYS A 350 -9.53 -39.09 -12.36
N TYR A 351 -8.46 -39.02 -11.57
CA TYR A 351 -7.68 -37.80 -11.40
C TYR A 351 -6.97 -37.33 -12.67
N ASN A 352 -6.45 -38.25 -13.48
CA ASN A 352 -5.80 -37.89 -14.75
C ASN A 352 -6.78 -37.29 -15.76
N ASP A 353 -8.01 -37.82 -15.83
CA ASP A 353 -9.06 -37.25 -16.69
C ASP A 353 -9.46 -35.84 -16.23
N ALA A 354 -9.58 -35.62 -14.92
CA ALA A 354 -9.79 -34.29 -14.35
C ALA A 354 -8.66 -33.31 -14.70
N LEU A 355 -7.41 -33.77 -14.68
CA LEU A 355 -6.23 -32.97 -15.00
C LEU A 355 -6.17 -32.61 -16.50
N ILE A 356 -6.48 -33.55 -17.39
CA ILE A 356 -6.52 -33.28 -18.83
C ILE A 356 -7.69 -32.36 -19.20
N GLU A 357 -8.86 -32.55 -18.58
CA GLU A 357 -10.04 -31.72 -18.80
C GLU A 357 -9.78 -30.26 -18.36
N THR A 358 -9.11 -30.08 -17.22
CA THR A 358 -8.70 -28.75 -16.75
C THR A 358 -7.65 -28.11 -17.67
N ILE A 359 -6.66 -28.86 -18.17
CA ILE A 359 -5.70 -28.33 -19.16
C ILE A 359 -6.40 -27.87 -20.44
N ASN A 360 -7.38 -28.63 -20.94
CA ASN A 360 -8.05 -28.33 -22.21
C ASN A 360 -9.01 -27.14 -22.11
N TYR A 361 -9.87 -27.11 -21.08
CA TYR A 361 -10.99 -26.16 -21.02
C TYR A 361 -10.78 -25.02 -20.01
N GLU A 362 -10.01 -25.25 -18.94
CA GLU A 362 -9.90 -24.31 -17.82
C GLU A 362 -8.47 -24.18 -17.28
N SER A 363 -7.47 -24.00 -18.16
CA SER A 363 -6.04 -23.93 -17.76
C SER A 363 -5.67 -22.82 -16.74
N GLY A 364 -6.60 -21.97 -16.31
CA GLY A 364 -6.44 -21.01 -15.21
C GLY A 364 -6.82 -21.55 -13.82
N SER A 365 -7.63 -22.62 -13.72
CA SER A 365 -7.94 -23.30 -12.45
C SER A 365 -6.99 -24.44 -12.12
N ILE A 366 -5.93 -24.62 -12.89
CA ILE A 366 -5.03 -25.75 -12.70
C ILE A 366 -4.25 -25.67 -11.38
N LEU A 367 -3.88 -24.47 -10.93
CA LEU A 367 -3.15 -24.28 -9.67
C LEU A 367 -3.96 -24.71 -8.45
N SER A 368 -5.27 -24.45 -8.43
CA SER A 368 -6.13 -24.91 -7.34
C SER A 368 -6.38 -26.42 -7.40
N LEU A 369 -6.36 -27.02 -8.61
CA LEU A 369 -6.44 -28.47 -8.75
C LEU A 369 -5.18 -29.14 -8.23
N ILE A 370 -4.04 -28.56 -8.54
CA ILE A 370 -2.75 -29.03 -8.04
C ILE A 370 -2.69 -28.86 -6.52
N ASP A 371 -3.09 -27.71 -5.96
CA ASP A 371 -3.15 -27.49 -4.50
C ASP A 371 -4.03 -28.53 -3.80
N TYR A 372 -5.22 -28.82 -4.35
CA TYR A 372 -6.07 -29.86 -3.82
C TYR A 372 -5.41 -31.25 -3.90
N LEU A 373 -4.86 -31.62 -5.06
CA LEU A 373 -4.26 -32.93 -5.27
C LEU A 373 -2.99 -33.12 -4.42
N SER A 374 -2.23 -32.05 -4.21
CA SER A 374 -1.06 -32.01 -3.33
C SER A 374 -1.46 -32.23 -1.87
N LYS A 375 -2.45 -31.48 -1.37
CA LYS A 375 -2.99 -31.66 -0.01
C LYS A 375 -3.52 -33.07 0.28
N GLN A 376 -3.99 -33.76 -0.76
CA GLN A 376 -4.47 -35.15 -0.66
C GLN A 376 -3.41 -36.20 -1.01
N ASN A 377 -2.17 -35.82 -1.30
CA ASN A 377 -1.09 -36.70 -1.78
C ASN A 377 -1.45 -37.53 -3.03
N MET A 378 -2.36 -37.04 -3.88
CA MET A 378 -2.84 -37.72 -5.10
C MET A 378 -2.21 -37.18 -6.38
N LEU A 379 -1.27 -36.23 -6.30
CA LEU A 379 -0.72 -35.54 -7.47
C LEU A 379 0.06 -36.47 -8.41
N VAL A 380 0.87 -37.39 -7.86
CA VAL A 380 1.62 -38.38 -8.66
C VAL A 380 0.67 -39.32 -9.40
N ALA A 381 -0.39 -39.78 -8.73
CA ALA A 381 -1.43 -40.61 -9.34
C ALA A 381 -2.25 -39.85 -10.39
N ALA A 382 -2.44 -38.54 -10.22
CA ALA A 382 -3.08 -37.70 -11.23
C ALA A 382 -2.20 -37.50 -12.46
N CYS A 383 -0.87 -37.55 -12.33
CA CYS A 383 0.08 -37.34 -13.42
C CYS A 383 0.43 -38.62 -14.20
N SER A 384 0.15 -39.80 -13.66
CA SER A 384 0.54 -41.07 -14.29
C SER A 384 -0.26 -41.32 -15.57
N THR A 385 0.44 -41.45 -16.70
CA THR A 385 -0.16 -41.77 -18.00
C THR A 385 0.78 -42.57 -18.88
N PHE A 386 0.25 -43.52 -19.63
CA PHE A 386 0.97 -44.22 -20.69
C PHE A 386 0.57 -43.75 -22.10
N CYS A 387 -0.27 -42.70 -22.19
CA CYS A 387 -0.78 -42.17 -23.44
C CYS A 387 0.09 -41.00 -23.92
N GLU A 388 0.77 -41.17 -25.05
CA GLU A 388 1.66 -40.15 -25.62
C GLU A 388 0.94 -38.81 -25.90
N ASP A 389 -0.32 -38.83 -26.35
CA ASP A 389 -1.10 -37.62 -26.60
C ASP A 389 -1.37 -36.79 -25.33
N ARG A 390 -1.61 -37.47 -24.20
CA ARG A 390 -1.82 -36.81 -22.91
C ARG A 390 -0.51 -36.20 -22.40
N VAL A 391 0.59 -36.91 -22.56
CA VAL A 391 1.95 -36.41 -22.26
C VAL A 391 2.26 -35.16 -23.09
N LEU A 392 1.97 -35.18 -24.40
CA LEU A 392 2.19 -34.02 -25.27
C LEU A 392 1.36 -32.80 -24.83
N LYS A 393 0.10 -32.99 -24.40
CA LYS A 393 -0.73 -31.91 -23.87
C LYS A 393 -0.16 -31.29 -22.60
N ILE A 394 0.31 -32.12 -21.66
CA ILE A 394 0.92 -31.65 -20.41
C ILE A 394 2.26 -30.93 -20.67
N LEU A 395 3.10 -31.46 -21.55
CA LEU A 395 4.38 -30.82 -21.92
C LEU A 395 4.16 -29.48 -22.65
N LYS A 396 3.19 -29.39 -23.56
CA LYS A 396 2.79 -28.13 -24.19
C LYS A 396 2.26 -27.12 -23.16
N PHE A 397 1.52 -27.61 -22.15
CA PHE A 397 1.08 -26.77 -21.04
C PHE A 397 2.27 -26.20 -20.27
N PHE A 398 3.26 -27.02 -19.89
CA PHE A 398 4.47 -26.54 -19.23
C PHE A 398 5.22 -25.54 -20.11
N LYS A 399 5.41 -25.80 -21.40
CA LYS A 399 6.07 -24.87 -22.31
C LYS A 399 5.40 -23.49 -22.33
N ASN A 400 4.07 -23.45 -22.41
CA ASN A 400 3.34 -22.21 -22.65
C ASN A 400 2.98 -21.45 -21.36
N LYS A 401 2.85 -22.15 -20.22
CA LYS A 401 2.28 -21.58 -18.99
C LYS A 401 3.09 -21.86 -17.73
N PHE A 402 4.38 -22.22 -17.83
CA PHE A 402 5.22 -22.34 -16.65
C PHE A 402 5.30 -21.03 -15.86
N VAL A 403 4.96 -21.06 -14.58
CA VAL A 403 5.08 -19.94 -13.64
C VAL A 403 6.02 -20.39 -12.51
N LEU A 404 6.87 -19.49 -12.02
CA LEU A 404 7.75 -19.74 -10.88
C LEU A 404 6.93 -19.77 -9.59
N ASP A 405 6.27 -20.91 -9.36
CA ASP A 405 5.42 -21.20 -8.20
C ASP A 405 5.79 -22.58 -7.65
N ILE A 406 5.79 -22.73 -6.32
CA ILE A 406 6.13 -23.98 -5.62
C ILE A 406 5.23 -25.12 -6.13
N LEU A 407 3.93 -24.85 -6.29
CA LEU A 407 2.95 -25.83 -6.77
C LEU A 407 3.23 -26.26 -8.23
N MET A 408 3.73 -25.34 -9.07
CA MET A 408 4.08 -25.65 -10.46
C MET A 408 5.32 -26.54 -10.56
N PHE A 409 6.30 -26.32 -9.68
CA PHE A 409 7.47 -27.21 -9.57
C PHE A 409 7.07 -28.58 -9.03
N GLU A 410 6.24 -28.63 -8.00
CA GLU A 410 5.72 -29.88 -7.44
C GLU A 410 4.95 -30.69 -8.49
N PHE A 411 4.11 -30.04 -9.30
CA PHE A 411 3.42 -30.66 -10.43
C PHE A 411 4.39 -31.17 -11.50
N PHE A 412 5.41 -30.39 -11.86
CA PHE A 412 6.40 -30.79 -12.84
C PHE A 412 7.22 -32.01 -12.38
N PHE A 413 7.72 -32.00 -11.14
CA PHE A 413 8.49 -33.12 -10.60
C PHE A 413 7.62 -34.37 -10.41
N SER A 414 6.37 -34.20 -9.96
CA SER A 414 5.41 -35.30 -9.86
C SER A 414 5.08 -35.91 -11.22
N PHE A 415 5.03 -35.08 -12.27
CA PHE A 415 4.82 -35.56 -13.63
C PHE A 415 6.00 -36.37 -14.16
N LEU A 416 7.24 -35.92 -13.92
CA LEU A 416 8.43 -36.67 -14.33
C LEU A 416 8.60 -37.97 -13.54
N SER A 417 8.35 -37.93 -12.22
CA SER A 417 8.45 -39.12 -11.37
C SER A 417 7.42 -40.19 -11.73
N ALA A 418 6.20 -39.77 -12.11
CA ALA A 418 5.13 -40.67 -12.54
C ALA A 418 5.37 -41.28 -13.93
N ASN A 419 6.12 -40.62 -14.81
CA ASN A 419 6.26 -40.98 -16.23
C ASN A 419 7.71 -41.25 -16.65
N LYS A 420 8.45 -42.06 -15.88
CA LYS A 420 9.86 -42.43 -16.18
C LYS A 420 10.06 -43.06 -17.56
N TRP A 421 9.04 -43.73 -18.10
CA TRP A 421 9.07 -44.35 -19.42
C TRP A 421 9.33 -43.35 -20.57
N ILE A 422 9.14 -42.05 -20.33
CA ILE A 422 9.45 -41.00 -21.32
C ILE A 422 10.94 -41.02 -21.70
N GLU A 423 11.84 -41.39 -20.79
CA GLU A 423 13.29 -41.46 -21.04
C GLU A 423 13.64 -42.47 -22.14
N THR A 424 12.85 -43.54 -22.27
CA THR A 424 13.05 -44.60 -23.27
C THR A 424 12.19 -44.40 -24.52
N SER A 425 11.38 -43.33 -24.57
CA SER A 425 10.47 -43.07 -25.69
C SER A 425 11.22 -42.59 -26.95
N LYS A 426 10.84 -43.12 -28.12
CA LYS A 426 11.41 -42.73 -29.43
C LYS A 426 10.64 -41.60 -30.11
N ASN A 427 9.62 -41.04 -29.46
CA ASN A 427 8.78 -40.02 -30.06
C ASN A 427 9.54 -38.68 -30.16
N LYS A 428 9.86 -38.29 -31.40
CA LYS A 428 10.63 -37.07 -31.71
C LYS A 428 9.96 -35.79 -31.18
N GLN A 429 8.63 -35.73 -31.10
CA GLN A 429 7.92 -34.54 -30.61
C GLN A 429 8.10 -34.33 -29.11
N ILE A 430 8.03 -35.42 -28.33
CA ILE A 430 8.25 -35.40 -26.88
C ILE A 430 9.69 -34.97 -26.60
N LEU A 431 10.67 -35.60 -27.26
CA LEU A 431 12.09 -35.29 -27.11
C LEU A 431 12.43 -33.83 -27.46
N ASN A 432 11.82 -33.28 -28.51
CA ASN A 432 12.03 -31.87 -28.88
C ASN A 432 11.45 -30.91 -27.83
N LEU A 433 10.23 -31.17 -27.33
CA LEU A 433 9.64 -30.35 -26.26
C LEU A 433 10.47 -30.40 -24.96
N PHE A 434 11.07 -31.54 -24.64
CA PHE A 434 11.99 -31.66 -23.50
C PHE A 434 13.26 -30.83 -23.68
N LYS A 435 13.87 -30.83 -24.88
CA LYS A 435 15.04 -29.98 -25.16
C LYS A 435 14.70 -28.49 -25.04
N GLU A 436 13.53 -28.07 -25.52
CA GLU A 436 13.07 -26.69 -25.37
C GLU A 436 12.83 -26.31 -23.91
N LEU A 437 12.21 -27.19 -23.12
CA LEU A 437 12.02 -26.98 -21.69
C LEU A 437 13.36 -26.92 -20.95
N GLN A 438 14.30 -27.81 -21.27
CA GLN A 438 15.65 -27.81 -20.70
C GLN A 438 16.36 -26.48 -20.98
N PHE A 439 16.25 -25.96 -22.21
CA PHE A 439 16.79 -24.65 -22.56
C PHE A 439 16.14 -23.53 -21.74
N ALA A 440 14.81 -23.53 -21.61
CA ALA A 440 14.07 -22.57 -20.80
C ALA A 440 14.50 -22.59 -19.32
N PHE A 441 14.64 -23.78 -18.73
CA PHE A 441 15.10 -23.93 -17.34
C PHE A 441 16.56 -23.52 -17.15
N SER A 442 17.45 -23.83 -18.10
CA SER A 442 18.86 -23.40 -18.02
C SER A 442 18.99 -21.87 -18.00
N ARG A 443 18.13 -21.17 -18.75
CA ARG A 443 18.04 -19.71 -18.75
C ARG A 443 17.52 -19.19 -17.41
N MET A 444 16.53 -19.86 -16.81
CA MET A 444 16.02 -19.50 -15.48
C MET A 444 17.08 -19.69 -14.39
N ILE A 445 17.87 -20.77 -14.43
CA ILE A 445 18.96 -21.02 -13.48
C ILE A 445 20.02 -19.91 -13.57
N ARG A 446 20.41 -19.48 -14.78
CA ARG A 446 21.35 -18.36 -14.96
C ARG A 446 20.82 -17.06 -14.34
N ILE A 447 19.53 -16.78 -14.51
CA ILE A 447 18.87 -15.61 -13.92
C ILE A 447 18.86 -15.72 -12.38
N SER A 448 18.52 -16.89 -11.84
CA SER A 448 18.53 -17.15 -10.39
C SER A 448 19.91 -16.95 -9.77
N ASN A 449 20.96 -17.48 -10.41
CA ASN A 449 22.34 -17.31 -9.96
C ASN A 449 22.80 -15.85 -10.01
N TYR A 450 22.37 -15.10 -11.03
CA TYR A 450 22.63 -13.66 -11.11
C TYR A 450 22.00 -12.89 -9.94
N TYR A 451 20.75 -13.19 -9.59
CA TYR A 451 20.09 -12.58 -8.42
C TYR A 451 20.70 -13.00 -7.08
N LYS A 452 21.16 -14.25 -6.98
CA LYS A 452 21.86 -14.74 -5.78
C LYS A 452 23.19 -13.99 -5.58
N ASN A 453 23.97 -13.83 -6.64
CA ASN A 453 25.22 -13.07 -6.60
C ASN A 453 24.98 -11.59 -6.25
N LEU A 454 23.93 -10.97 -6.80
CA LEU A 454 23.53 -9.61 -6.41
C LEU A 454 23.16 -9.51 -4.94
N LYS A 455 22.45 -10.51 -4.41
CA LYS A 455 22.07 -10.56 -3.00
C LYS A 455 23.29 -10.69 -2.09
N GLU A 456 24.23 -11.57 -2.44
CA GLU A 456 25.50 -11.74 -1.71
C GLU A 456 26.31 -10.42 -1.70
N ILE A 457 26.41 -9.73 -2.84
CA ILE A 457 27.05 -8.41 -2.91
C ILE A 457 26.33 -7.38 -2.03
N THR A 458 24.99 -7.37 -2.00
CA THR A 458 24.23 -6.44 -1.15
C THR A 458 24.35 -6.75 0.34
N ASP A 459 24.51 -8.02 0.70
CA ASP A 459 24.67 -8.45 2.07
C ASP A 459 26.11 -8.15 2.56
N ASP A 460 27.12 -8.31 1.69
CA ASP A 460 28.51 -7.89 1.96
C ASP A 460 28.65 -6.37 2.12
N LEU A 461 27.89 -5.58 1.35
CA LEU A 461 27.85 -4.12 1.47
C LEU A 461 27.12 -3.62 2.73
N LYS A 462 26.27 -4.45 3.33
CA LYS A 462 25.60 -4.13 4.61
C LYS A 462 26.43 -4.49 5.83
N ASN A 463 27.38 -5.41 5.67
CA ASN A 463 28.24 -5.92 6.75
C ASN A 463 29.60 -5.17 6.84
N LYS A 464 29.86 -4.22 5.94
CA LYS A 464 30.94 -3.22 6.04
C LYS A 464 30.36 -1.88 6.46
#